data_AF-A0A3A6JAV8-F1
#
_entry.id   AF-A0A3A6JAV8-F1
#
_cell.length_a   1.000
_cell.length_b   1.000
_cell.length_c   1.000
_cell.angle_alpha   90.00
_cell.angle_beta   90.00
_cell.angle_gamma   90.00
#
_symmetry.space_group_name_H-M   'P 1'
#
loop_
_entity.id
_entity.type
_entity.pdbx_description
1 polymer ?
#
loop_
_entity_poly.entity_id
_entity_poly.type
_entity_poly.pdbx_seq_one_letter_code
_entity_poly.pdbx_strand_id
1 'polypeptide(L)'
;MEDTMKKTELLIKSREAMMSAVQLYNNPQITFKSETFITLAIIAWTYLLHAFYANEGIDYRYFHNKGKKKVYDKTKHGAYKHWELERCLDCQDSPIDSITASNLKFLIGIRHEIEHQMTKKIDASISAKLQACSINYNFYIKKLFGNVFGVDQELGLAIQFSPIEAEQKEQLFRNEKLSNNIKNFITEFEDSLSEDELGNTHYAYRVVFARVDGKRVNSTTDQVITFVRADSPQAQGLNAAYTLIKETEKKKYLSKDVVKLMNEKGYTWFNTGDMTAFWKNELKSREKYGIYITKNQWMWYENWLPVVEKHCQEKELQRHEEAKITYTPSEIVDIMKKKGYSRFNVWWFNQIWKNELGIKKESTEYGCPLKYGHFGWYESIIPLIEDYCKKNTGRLK
;
A
#
# COMPACT_ATOMS: atom_id res chain seq x y z
N MET A 1 -42.30 -10.88 -35.20
CA MET A 1 -42.02 -9.48 -35.64
C MET A 1 -41.87 -8.56 -34.43
N GLU A 2 -42.87 -8.48 -33.54
CA GLU A 2 -42.81 -7.66 -32.32
C GLU A 2 -41.70 -8.10 -31.33
N ASP A 3 -41.54 -9.41 -31.12
CA ASP A 3 -40.48 -9.97 -30.27
C ASP A 3 -39.07 -9.76 -30.86
N THR A 4 -38.94 -9.78 -32.19
CA THR A 4 -37.68 -9.50 -32.91
C THR A 4 -37.29 -8.02 -32.82
N MET A 5 -38.26 -7.10 -32.92
CA MET A 5 -38.02 -5.66 -32.74
C MET A 5 -37.57 -5.34 -31.31
N LYS A 6 -38.18 -5.97 -30.31
CA LYS A 6 -37.81 -5.79 -28.90
C LYS A 6 -36.40 -6.29 -28.59
N LYS A 7 -35.95 -7.37 -29.24
CA LYS A 7 -34.57 -7.89 -29.13
C LYS A 7 -33.54 -6.90 -29.67
N THR A 8 -33.76 -6.40 -30.89
CA THR A 8 -32.87 -5.41 -31.51
C THR A 8 -32.81 -4.12 -30.70
N GLU A 9 -33.94 -3.67 -30.16
CA GLU A 9 -33.99 -2.48 -29.31
C GLU A 9 -33.18 -2.65 -28.01
N LEU A 10 -33.30 -3.81 -27.33
CA LEU A 10 -32.50 -4.12 -26.13
C LEU A 10 -31.01 -4.13 -26.45
N LEU A 11 -30.63 -4.72 -27.58
CA LEU A 11 -29.24 -4.82 -27.99
C LEU A 11 -28.64 -3.44 -28.33
N ILE A 12 -29.39 -2.58 -29.03
CA ILE A 12 -28.97 -1.20 -29.30
C ILE A 12 -28.79 -0.42 -27.99
N LYS A 13 -29.79 -0.46 -27.10
CA LYS A 13 -29.73 0.22 -25.80
C LYS A 13 -28.60 -0.30 -24.92
N SER A 14 -28.33 -1.60 -24.98
CA SER A 14 -27.20 -2.21 -24.29
C SER A 14 -25.87 -1.60 -24.76
N ARG A 15 -25.67 -1.51 -26.08
CA ARG A 15 -24.47 -0.91 -26.68
C ARG A 15 -24.32 0.56 -26.31
N GLU A 16 -25.39 1.33 -26.50
CA GLU A 16 -25.42 2.77 -26.17
C GLU A 16 -25.09 3.01 -24.69
N ALA A 17 -25.63 2.18 -23.78
CA ALA A 17 -25.34 2.28 -22.36
C ALA A 17 -23.85 2.00 -22.05
N MET A 18 -23.26 0.95 -22.63
CA MET A 18 -21.84 0.64 -22.42
C MET A 18 -20.94 1.74 -23.02
N MET A 19 -21.25 2.21 -24.22
CA MET A 19 -20.50 3.29 -24.86
C MET A 19 -20.58 4.59 -24.05
N SER A 20 -21.76 4.94 -23.56
CA SER A 20 -21.96 6.10 -22.69
C SER A 20 -21.14 5.95 -21.39
N ALA A 21 -21.10 4.74 -20.82
CA ALA A 21 -20.30 4.46 -19.63
C ALA A 21 -18.82 4.79 -19.89
N VAL A 22 -18.26 4.25 -20.97
CA VAL A 22 -16.84 4.47 -21.34
C VAL A 22 -16.55 5.94 -21.66
N GLN A 23 -17.43 6.61 -22.40
CA GLN A 23 -17.26 8.03 -22.76
C GLN A 23 -17.27 8.94 -21.53
N LEU A 24 -18.23 8.73 -20.62
CA LEU A 24 -18.33 9.51 -19.38
C LEU A 24 -17.14 9.22 -18.47
N TYR A 25 -16.65 7.98 -18.43
CA TYR A 25 -15.48 7.63 -17.65
C TYR A 25 -14.21 8.35 -18.12
N ASN A 26 -14.03 8.47 -19.43
CA ASN A 26 -12.88 9.12 -20.04
C ASN A 26 -12.97 10.67 -20.03
N ASN A 27 -14.10 11.25 -19.63
CA ASN A 27 -14.26 12.70 -19.58
C ASN A 27 -13.55 13.29 -18.35
N PRO A 28 -12.49 14.12 -18.53
CA PRO A 28 -11.70 14.65 -17.41
C PRO A 28 -12.45 15.65 -16.52
N GLN A 29 -13.59 16.18 -16.98
CA GLN A 29 -14.42 17.11 -16.22
C GLN A 29 -15.36 16.40 -15.23
N ILE A 30 -15.53 15.08 -15.36
CA ILE A 30 -16.44 14.31 -14.52
C ILE A 30 -15.68 13.75 -13.31
N THR A 31 -16.17 14.10 -12.12
CA THR A 31 -15.61 13.64 -10.84
C THR A 31 -16.28 12.38 -10.31
N PHE A 32 -17.53 12.11 -10.72
CA PHE A 32 -18.34 10.93 -10.38
C PHE A 32 -18.24 9.86 -11.47
N LYS A 33 -17.02 9.61 -11.98
CA LYS A 33 -16.82 8.86 -13.22
C LYS A 33 -16.99 7.36 -13.03
N SER A 34 -16.45 6.79 -11.95
CA SER A 34 -16.52 5.34 -11.71
C SER A 34 -17.94 4.92 -11.39
N GLU A 35 -18.65 5.70 -10.60
CA GLU A 35 -20.01 5.43 -10.18
C GLU A 35 -20.98 5.54 -11.35
N THR A 36 -20.81 6.58 -12.19
CA THR A 36 -21.55 6.71 -13.45
C THR A 36 -21.27 5.53 -14.38
N PHE A 37 -20.00 5.15 -14.53
CA PHE A 37 -19.60 4.00 -15.33
C PHE A 37 -20.26 2.72 -14.83
N ILE A 38 -20.17 2.41 -13.54
CA ILE A 38 -20.71 1.18 -12.94
C ILE A 38 -22.22 1.10 -13.20
N THR A 39 -22.94 2.20 -12.98
CA THR A 39 -24.39 2.25 -13.16
C THR A 39 -24.77 1.93 -14.60
N LEU A 40 -24.12 2.60 -15.57
CA LEU A 40 -24.39 2.39 -16.99
C LEU A 40 -23.92 1.03 -17.49
N ALA A 41 -22.79 0.53 -16.98
CA ALA A 41 -22.30 -0.81 -17.30
C ALA A 41 -23.26 -1.90 -16.82
N ILE A 42 -23.79 -1.80 -15.59
CA ILE A 42 -24.79 -2.75 -15.08
C ILE A 42 -26.04 -2.75 -15.96
N ILE A 43 -26.53 -1.57 -16.38
CA ILE A 43 -27.67 -1.47 -17.31
C ILE A 43 -27.33 -2.12 -18.65
N ALA A 44 -26.15 -1.84 -19.21
CA ALA A 44 -25.71 -2.43 -20.46
C ALA A 44 -25.69 -3.96 -20.40
N TRP A 45 -25.07 -4.54 -19.39
CA TRP A 45 -25.02 -5.98 -19.18
C TRP A 45 -26.40 -6.59 -18.94
N THR A 46 -27.28 -5.90 -18.20
CA THR A 46 -28.67 -6.34 -18.00
C THR A 46 -29.39 -6.46 -19.34
N TYR A 47 -29.30 -5.44 -20.18
CA TYR A 47 -29.95 -5.46 -21.51
C TYR A 47 -29.31 -6.48 -22.46
N LEU A 48 -28.00 -6.70 -22.37
CA LEU A 48 -27.32 -7.74 -23.15
C LEU A 48 -27.88 -9.13 -22.80
N LEU A 49 -27.99 -9.44 -21.50
CA LEU A 49 -28.52 -10.73 -21.05
C LEU A 49 -30.02 -10.86 -21.30
N HIS A 50 -30.80 -9.79 -21.17
CA HIS A 50 -32.22 -9.81 -21.55
C HIS A 50 -32.41 -10.08 -23.03
N ALA A 51 -31.58 -9.47 -23.90
CA ALA A 51 -31.60 -9.76 -25.33
C ALA A 51 -31.25 -11.24 -25.59
N PHE A 52 -30.27 -11.79 -24.85
CA PHE A 52 -29.87 -13.20 -24.98
C PHE A 52 -30.99 -14.15 -24.54
N TYR A 53 -31.57 -13.93 -23.36
CA TYR A 53 -32.67 -14.76 -22.87
C TYR A 53 -33.90 -14.68 -23.77
N ALA A 54 -34.21 -13.49 -24.29
CA ALA A 54 -35.26 -13.35 -25.28
C ALA A 54 -34.92 -14.10 -26.60
N ASN A 55 -33.65 -14.16 -27.00
CA ASN A 55 -33.22 -14.92 -28.17
C ASN A 55 -33.39 -16.44 -27.98
N GLU A 56 -32.99 -16.96 -26.82
CA GLU A 56 -33.06 -18.38 -26.49
C GLU A 56 -34.45 -18.83 -26.00
N GLY A 57 -35.42 -17.92 -25.88
CA GLY A 57 -36.77 -18.23 -25.39
C GLY A 57 -36.84 -18.50 -23.88
N ILE A 58 -35.85 -18.04 -23.12
CA ILE A 58 -35.77 -18.17 -21.67
C ILE A 58 -36.63 -17.08 -21.00
N ASP A 59 -37.52 -17.48 -20.10
CA ASP A 59 -38.40 -16.55 -19.39
C ASP A 59 -37.67 -15.90 -18.19
N TYR A 60 -37.17 -14.70 -18.41
CA TYR A 60 -36.42 -13.90 -17.43
C TYR A 60 -37.32 -12.96 -16.60
N ARG A 61 -38.60 -13.30 -16.42
CA ARG A 61 -39.53 -12.56 -15.55
C ARG A 61 -39.61 -13.18 -14.16
N TYR A 62 -39.86 -12.34 -13.17
CA TYR A 62 -40.19 -12.82 -11.84
C TYR A 62 -41.57 -13.47 -11.84
N PHE A 63 -41.64 -14.70 -11.33
CA PHE A 63 -42.88 -15.39 -11.10
C PHE A 63 -42.79 -16.23 -9.82
N HIS A 64 -43.94 -16.46 -9.22
CA HIS A 64 -44.12 -17.42 -8.14
C HIS A 64 -45.20 -18.42 -8.53
N ASN A 65 -45.08 -19.66 -8.05
CA ASN A 65 -46.06 -20.70 -8.33
C ASN A 65 -47.19 -20.61 -7.31
N LYS A 66 -48.42 -20.42 -7.81
CA LYS A 66 -49.64 -20.55 -7.00
C LYS A 66 -50.35 -21.84 -7.43
N GLY A 67 -50.03 -22.93 -6.74
CA GLY A 67 -50.42 -24.28 -7.17
C GLY A 67 -49.73 -24.65 -8.48
N LYS A 68 -50.50 -25.03 -9.51
CA LYS A 68 -49.98 -25.39 -10.85
C LYS A 68 -49.80 -24.18 -11.80
N LYS A 69 -50.17 -22.97 -11.37
CA LYS A 69 -50.17 -21.78 -12.23
C LYS A 69 -49.00 -20.86 -11.86
N LYS A 70 -48.23 -20.45 -12.88
CA LYS A 70 -47.24 -19.36 -12.76
C LYS A 70 -47.97 -18.02 -12.62
N VAL A 71 -47.70 -17.30 -11.55
CA VAL A 71 -48.18 -15.95 -11.31
C VAL A 71 -46.98 -15.02 -11.42
N TYR A 72 -47.03 -14.10 -12.38
CA TYR A 72 -45.94 -13.16 -12.63
C TYR A 72 -46.02 -11.96 -11.70
N ASP A 73 -44.86 -11.54 -11.22
CA ASP A 73 -44.73 -10.34 -10.42
C ASP A 73 -44.82 -9.11 -11.32
N LYS A 74 -45.52 -8.09 -10.83
CA LYS A 74 -45.72 -6.83 -11.55
C LYS A 74 -45.18 -5.66 -10.73
N THR A 75 -44.73 -4.62 -11.42
CA THR A 75 -44.38 -3.34 -10.82
C THR A 75 -45.63 -2.65 -10.29
N LYS A 76 -45.46 -1.58 -9.51
CA LYS A 76 -46.56 -0.75 -9.01
C LYS A 76 -47.49 -0.25 -10.12
N HIS A 77 -46.97 -0.11 -11.34
CA HIS A 77 -47.69 0.36 -12.52
C HIS A 77 -48.12 -0.77 -13.47
N GLY A 78 -48.07 -2.04 -13.03
CA GLY A 78 -48.66 -3.16 -13.76
C GLY A 78 -47.78 -3.82 -14.83
N ALA A 79 -46.57 -3.30 -15.09
CA ALA A 79 -45.60 -3.93 -15.99
C ALA A 79 -44.97 -5.17 -15.34
N TYR A 80 -44.58 -6.18 -16.12
CA TYR A 80 -43.89 -7.35 -15.58
C TYR A 80 -42.52 -6.97 -15.01
N LYS A 81 -42.19 -7.52 -13.83
CA LYS A 81 -40.85 -7.43 -13.27
C LYS A 81 -39.94 -8.41 -14.01
N HIS A 82 -38.87 -7.89 -14.60
CA HIS A 82 -37.81 -8.69 -15.22
C HIS A 82 -36.64 -8.83 -14.24
N TRP A 83 -35.82 -9.86 -14.41
CA TRP A 83 -34.63 -10.09 -13.59
C TRP A 83 -33.64 -8.92 -13.70
N GLU A 84 -33.07 -8.54 -12.57
CA GLU A 84 -31.86 -7.71 -12.50
C GLU A 84 -30.62 -8.51 -12.89
N LEU A 85 -29.50 -7.81 -13.11
CA LEU A 85 -28.25 -8.42 -13.57
C LEU A 85 -27.78 -9.58 -12.66
N GLU A 86 -27.84 -9.41 -11.34
CA GLU A 86 -27.40 -10.45 -10.40
C GLU A 86 -28.16 -11.76 -10.60
N ARG A 87 -29.50 -11.70 -10.67
CA ARG A 87 -30.34 -12.86 -10.98
C ARG A 87 -30.08 -13.43 -12.37
N CYS A 88 -29.78 -12.58 -13.36
CA CYS A 88 -29.35 -13.02 -14.69
C CYS A 88 -28.01 -13.77 -14.64
N LEU A 89 -27.10 -13.44 -13.74
CA LEU A 89 -25.80 -14.13 -13.61
C LEU A 89 -25.91 -15.43 -12.82
N ASP A 90 -26.84 -15.52 -11.87
CA ASP A 90 -27.06 -16.72 -11.04
C ASP A 90 -27.92 -17.79 -11.71
N CYS A 91 -28.52 -17.48 -12.86
CA CYS A 91 -29.31 -18.44 -13.61
C CYS A 91 -28.40 -19.52 -14.24
N GLN A 92 -28.87 -20.77 -14.24
CA GLN A 92 -28.14 -21.89 -14.84
C GLN A 92 -27.89 -21.70 -16.35
N ASP A 93 -28.81 -21.02 -17.04
CA ASP A 93 -28.72 -20.74 -18.48
C ASP A 93 -27.89 -19.48 -18.79
N SER A 94 -27.18 -18.91 -17.81
CA SER A 94 -26.37 -17.72 -18.04
C SER A 94 -25.24 -18.01 -19.03
N PRO A 95 -25.06 -17.20 -20.08
CA PRO A 95 -24.01 -17.42 -21.07
C PRO A 95 -22.62 -17.02 -20.56
N ILE A 96 -22.54 -16.44 -19.36
CA ILE A 96 -21.36 -15.79 -18.79
C ILE A 96 -20.56 -16.77 -17.93
N ASP A 97 -19.26 -16.83 -18.16
CA ASP A 97 -18.34 -17.63 -17.35
C ASP A 97 -18.23 -17.13 -15.91
N SER A 98 -17.81 -18.00 -15.00
CA SER A 98 -17.77 -17.70 -13.56
C SER A 98 -16.88 -16.50 -13.22
N ILE A 99 -15.77 -16.31 -13.93
CA ILE A 99 -14.78 -15.27 -13.66
C ILE A 99 -15.33 -13.90 -14.09
N THR A 100 -15.90 -13.84 -15.29
CA THR A 100 -16.60 -12.63 -15.76
C THR A 100 -17.80 -12.31 -14.86
N ALA A 101 -18.56 -13.32 -14.44
CA ALA A 101 -19.67 -13.15 -13.50
C ALA A 101 -19.20 -12.59 -12.16
N SER A 102 -18.05 -13.05 -11.63
CA SER A 102 -17.43 -12.50 -10.42
C SER A 102 -17.05 -11.03 -10.55
N ASN A 103 -16.49 -10.62 -11.70
CA ASN A 103 -16.25 -9.20 -11.98
C ASN A 103 -17.54 -8.38 -11.95
N LEU A 104 -18.62 -8.86 -12.56
CA LEU A 104 -19.90 -8.15 -12.59
C LEU A 104 -20.57 -8.08 -11.21
N LYS A 105 -20.54 -9.18 -10.44
CA LYS A 105 -21.03 -9.21 -9.06
C LYS A 105 -20.26 -8.25 -8.15
N PHE A 106 -18.94 -8.16 -8.33
CA PHE A 106 -18.14 -7.15 -7.65
C PHE A 106 -18.65 -5.72 -7.95
N LEU A 107 -18.90 -5.40 -9.22
CA LEU A 107 -19.42 -4.07 -9.59
C LEU A 107 -20.83 -3.80 -9.06
N ILE A 108 -21.69 -4.82 -9.00
CA ILE A 108 -23.02 -4.74 -8.37
C ILE A 108 -22.88 -4.43 -6.88
N GLY A 109 -21.99 -5.13 -6.17
CA GLY A 109 -21.73 -4.84 -4.76
C GLY A 109 -21.21 -3.43 -4.53
N ILE A 110 -20.27 -2.96 -5.36
CA ILE A 110 -19.79 -1.56 -5.30
C ILE A 110 -20.93 -0.56 -5.57
N ARG A 111 -21.82 -0.84 -6.53
CA ARG A 111 -23.02 0.00 -6.75
C ARG A 111 -23.86 0.11 -5.49
N HIS A 112 -24.13 -1.01 -4.80
CA HIS A 112 -24.90 -0.99 -3.56
C HIS A 112 -24.23 -0.14 -2.48
N GLU A 113 -22.91 -0.27 -2.31
CA GLU A 113 -22.15 0.54 -1.36
C GLU A 113 -22.16 2.04 -1.71
N ILE A 114 -22.06 2.40 -3.00
CA ILE A 114 -22.17 3.79 -3.46
C ILE A 114 -23.57 4.36 -3.21
N GLU A 115 -24.63 3.59 -3.50
CA GLU A 115 -26.02 4.04 -3.31
C GLU A 115 -26.33 4.30 -1.84
N HIS A 116 -25.75 3.49 -0.94
CA HIS A 116 -25.93 3.65 0.49
C HIS A 116 -24.97 4.66 1.12
N GLN A 117 -23.84 5.01 0.49
CA GLN A 117 -22.84 5.94 1.05
C GLN A 117 -22.26 6.95 0.04
N MET A 118 -22.22 8.22 0.45
CA MET A 118 -21.47 9.28 -0.22
C MET A 118 -19.96 9.01 -0.13
N THR A 119 -19.41 8.30 -1.11
CA THR A 119 -17.97 8.01 -1.17
C THR A 119 -17.25 9.03 -2.05
N LYS A 120 -16.05 9.45 -1.65
CA LYS A 120 -15.17 10.30 -2.45
C LYS A 120 -13.99 9.47 -2.97
N LYS A 121 -13.89 9.30 -4.29
CA LYS A 121 -12.74 8.73 -5.02
C LYS A 121 -12.50 7.23 -4.82
N ILE A 122 -13.28 6.40 -5.52
CA ILE A 122 -13.07 4.94 -5.62
C ILE A 122 -12.18 4.52 -6.80
N ASP A 123 -11.97 5.43 -7.75
CA ASP A 123 -11.47 5.16 -9.11
C ASP A 123 -10.18 4.33 -9.19
N ALA A 124 -9.17 4.66 -8.39
CA ALA A 124 -7.85 4.03 -8.49
C ALA A 124 -7.90 2.53 -8.15
N SER A 125 -8.66 2.15 -7.13
CA SER A 125 -8.72 0.77 -6.62
C SER A 125 -9.56 -0.17 -7.49
N ILE A 126 -10.47 0.38 -8.30
CA ILE A 126 -11.42 -0.41 -9.12
C ILE A 126 -11.21 -0.30 -10.62
N SER A 127 -10.33 0.60 -11.08
CA SER A 127 -9.98 0.83 -12.49
C SER A 127 -9.79 -0.46 -13.30
N ALA A 128 -8.94 -1.38 -12.81
CA ALA A 128 -8.68 -2.67 -13.45
C ALA A 128 -9.94 -3.54 -13.63
N LYS A 129 -10.90 -3.44 -12.67
CA LYS A 129 -12.19 -4.15 -12.73
C LYS A 129 -13.14 -3.51 -13.73
N LEU A 130 -13.16 -2.17 -13.83
CA LEU A 130 -13.94 -1.45 -14.85
C LEU A 130 -13.45 -1.79 -16.25
N GLN A 131 -12.13 -1.90 -16.43
CA GLN A 131 -11.53 -2.27 -17.71
C GLN A 131 -11.86 -3.70 -18.12
N ALA A 132 -11.75 -4.66 -17.19
CA ALA A 132 -12.18 -6.03 -17.42
C ALA A 132 -13.65 -6.08 -17.85
N CYS A 133 -14.53 -5.35 -17.16
CA CYS A 133 -15.95 -5.25 -17.51
C CYS A 133 -16.19 -4.81 -18.96
N SER A 134 -15.52 -3.75 -19.44
CA SER A 134 -15.70 -3.29 -20.84
C SER A 134 -15.13 -4.27 -21.87
N ILE A 135 -13.96 -4.85 -21.60
CA ILE A 135 -13.35 -5.83 -22.51
C ILE A 135 -14.23 -7.08 -22.61
N ASN A 136 -14.69 -7.59 -21.47
CA ASN A 136 -15.56 -8.74 -21.40
C ASN A 136 -16.91 -8.45 -22.07
N TYR A 137 -17.46 -7.25 -21.90
CA TYR A 137 -18.71 -6.87 -22.56
C TYR A 137 -18.56 -6.96 -24.08
N ASN A 138 -17.50 -6.38 -24.63
CA ASN A 138 -17.23 -6.44 -26.07
C ASN A 138 -17.02 -7.89 -26.55
N PHE A 139 -16.34 -8.72 -25.76
CA PHE A 139 -16.18 -10.14 -26.05
C PHE A 139 -17.54 -10.85 -26.10
N TYR A 140 -18.39 -10.67 -25.09
CA TYR A 140 -19.67 -11.37 -24.97
C TYR A 140 -20.70 -10.91 -25.99
N ILE A 141 -20.82 -9.60 -26.27
CA ILE A 141 -21.75 -9.13 -27.28
C ILE A 141 -21.40 -9.68 -28.67
N LYS A 142 -20.12 -9.79 -29.00
CA LYS A 142 -19.65 -10.41 -30.24
C LYS A 142 -19.89 -11.92 -30.26
N LYS A 143 -19.60 -12.60 -29.15
CA LYS A 143 -19.82 -14.04 -28.99
C LYS A 143 -21.29 -14.41 -29.16
N LEU A 144 -22.21 -13.61 -28.64
CA LEU A 144 -23.64 -13.92 -28.59
C LEU A 144 -24.42 -13.43 -29.82
N PHE A 145 -24.09 -12.25 -30.36
CA PHE A 145 -24.87 -11.61 -31.43
C PHE A 145 -24.07 -11.39 -32.72
N GLY A 146 -22.77 -11.64 -32.71
CA GLY A 146 -21.88 -11.50 -33.85
C GLY A 146 -21.06 -10.21 -33.84
N ASN A 147 -19.99 -10.22 -34.64
CA ASN A 147 -18.96 -9.17 -34.61
C ASN A 147 -19.46 -7.76 -34.93
N VAL A 148 -20.56 -7.64 -35.70
CA VAL A 148 -21.16 -6.35 -36.08
C VAL A 148 -21.71 -5.56 -34.91
N PHE A 149 -22.03 -6.23 -33.80
CA PHE A 149 -22.52 -5.59 -32.58
C PHE A 149 -21.40 -5.24 -31.59
N GLY A 150 -20.14 -5.54 -31.94
CA GLY A 150 -18.98 -5.08 -31.20
C GLY A 150 -19.03 -3.56 -30.97
N VAL A 151 -18.48 -3.14 -29.84
CA VAL A 151 -18.35 -1.73 -29.48
C VAL A 151 -16.91 -1.23 -29.69
N ASP A 152 -15.96 -2.10 -29.99
CA ASP A 152 -14.54 -1.78 -30.20
C ASP A 152 -14.24 -0.93 -31.45
N GLN A 153 -15.09 -0.97 -32.47
CA GLN A 153 -14.90 -0.09 -33.65
C GLN A 153 -15.39 1.33 -33.40
N GLU A 154 -16.38 1.51 -32.52
CA GLU A 154 -16.93 2.81 -32.14
C GLU A 154 -16.18 3.39 -30.92
N LEU A 155 -15.59 2.52 -30.11
CA LEU A 155 -14.71 2.85 -29.00
C LEU A 155 -13.25 2.71 -29.46
N GLY A 156 -12.76 3.66 -30.27
CA GLY A 156 -11.35 3.78 -30.64
C GLY A 156 -10.38 4.02 -29.46
N LEU A 157 -10.85 3.88 -28.22
CA LEU A 157 -10.13 4.10 -26.98
C LEU A 157 -10.56 2.99 -26.01
N ALA A 158 -9.67 2.02 -25.80
CA ALA A 158 -9.61 1.32 -24.51
C ALA A 158 -9.72 2.39 -23.41
N ILE A 159 -10.46 2.13 -22.32
CA ILE A 159 -10.54 3.06 -21.19
C ILE A 159 -9.13 3.56 -20.86
N GLN A 160 -8.85 4.81 -21.21
CA GLN A 160 -7.52 5.38 -21.08
C GLN A 160 -7.53 6.08 -19.72
N PHE A 161 -7.01 5.37 -18.71
CA PHE A 161 -6.92 5.91 -17.35
C PHE A 161 -5.79 6.95 -17.25
N SER A 162 -5.97 8.12 -17.88
CA SER A 162 -5.18 9.37 -17.74
C SER A 162 -3.63 9.27 -17.91
N PRO A 163 -2.90 10.39 -18.06
CA PRO A 163 -1.52 10.38 -18.51
C PRO A 163 -0.60 9.77 -17.45
N ILE A 164 0.40 9.04 -17.92
CA ILE A 164 1.52 8.60 -17.09
C ILE A 164 2.29 9.84 -16.64
N GLU A 165 1.94 10.40 -15.48
CA GLU A 165 2.90 11.18 -14.70
C GLU A 165 3.48 10.28 -13.62
N ALA A 166 4.79 10.04 -13.71
CA ALA A 166 5.56 9.16 -12.85
C ALA A 166 5.57 9.57 -11.36
N GLU A 167 4.92 10.67 -10.99
CA GLU A 167 4.89 11.23 -9.63
C GLU A 167 3.67 10.85 -8.78
N GLN A 168 2.63 10.19 -9.34
CA GLN A 168 1.45 9.80 -8.54
C GLN A 168 1.58 8.46 -7.80
N LYS A 169 2.71 7.75 -7.93
CA LYS A 169 2.94 6.46 -7.28
C LYS A 169 2.86 6.54 -5.75
N GLU A 170 3.29 7.66 -5.17
CA GLU A 170 3.29 7.93 -3.72
C GLU A 170 1.92 8.38 -3.16
N GLN A 171 0.97 8.77 -4.01
CA GLN A 171 -0.42 9.10 -3.62
C GLN A 171 -1.37 7.90 -3.74
N LEU A 172 -1.10 6.97 -4.67
CA LEU A 172 -1.91 5.76 -4.90
C LEU A 172 -1.93 4.80 -3.71
N PHE A 173 -0.80 4.67 -2.99
CA PHE A 173 -0.71 3.85 -1.77
C PHE A 173 -1.18 4.59 -0.49
N ARG A 174 -1.43 5.89 -0.58
CA ARG A 174 -1.92 6.75 0.52
C ARG A 174 -3.38 7.17 0.33
N ASN A 175 -4.23 6.27 -0.17
CA ASN A 175 -5.67 6.48 -0.16
C ASN A 175 -6.25 6.31 1.26
N GLU A 176 -6.01 7.31 2.10
CA GLU A 176 -6.71 7.54 3.38
C GLU A 176 -8.20 7.90 3.18
N LYS A 177 -8.68 8.00 1.93
CA LYS A 177 -10.03 8.51 1.59
C LYS A 177 -11.05 7.47 1.08
N LEU A 178 -10.67 6.21 0.93
CA LEU A 178 -11.66 5.15 0.64
C LEU A 178 -12.40 4.80 1.94
N SER A 179 -13.74 4.82 1.93
CA SER A 179 -14.55 4.48 3.11
C SER A 179 -14.19 3.07 3.60
N ASN A 180 -14.17 2.87 4.92
CA ASN A 180 -13.81 1.57 5.52
C ASN A 180 -14.71 0.44 5.01
N ASN A 181 -15.98 0.74 4.70
CA ASN A 181 -16.94 -0.24 4.21
C ASN A 181 -16.56 -0.78 2.82
N ILE A 182 -16.14 0.10 1.90
CA ILE A 182 -15.69 -0.33 0.57
C ILE A 182 -14.39 -1.12 0.68
N LYS A 183 -13.46 -0.72 1.56
CA LYS A 183 -12.24 -1.51 1.81
C LYS A 183 -12.60 -2.91 2.31
N ASN A 184 -13.49 -3.01 3.29
CA ASN A 184 -13.92 -4.29 3.85
C ASN A 184 -14.63 -5.14 2.80
N PHE A 185 -15.55 -4.57 2.02
CA PHE A 185 -16.20 -5.28 0.92
C PHE A 185 -15.20 -5.81 -0.11
N ILE A 186 -14.23 -4.98 -0.54
CA ILE A 186 -13.19 -5.42 -1.49
C ILE A 186 -12.41 -6.60 -0.91
N THR A 187 -11.95 -6.48 0.34
CA THR A 187 -11.19 -7.54 1.01
C THR A 187 -12.02 -8.81 1.16
N GLU A 188 -13.24 -8.71 1.71
CA GLU A 188 -14.14 -9.85 1.92
C GLU A 188 -14.50 -10.55 0.60
N PHE A 189 -14.70 -9.79 -0.48
CA PHE A 189 -14.99 -10.35 -1.79
C PHE A 189 -13.75 -11.01 -2.41
N GLU A 190 -12.59 -10.34 -2.39
CA GLU A 190 -11.35 -10.89 -2.95
C GLU A 190 -10.84 -12.12 -2.16
N ASP A 191 -11.02 -12.15 -0.83
CA ASP A 191 -10.69 -13.29 0.03
C ASP A 191 -11.56 -14.53 -0.27
N SER A 192 -12.72 -14.35 -0.91
CA SER A 192 -13.60 -15.44 -1.33
C SER A 192 -13.19 -16.09 -2.66
N LEU A 193 -12.23 -15.51 -3.38
CA LEU A 193 -11.74 -15.98 -4.68
C LEU A 193 -10.40 -16.71 -4.55
N SER A 194 -10.15 -17.68 -5.43
CA SER A 194 -8.86 -18.36 -5.51
C SER A 194 -7.77 -17.49 -6.15
N GLU A 195 -6.49 -17.83 -5.93
CA GLU A 195 -5.36 -17.08 -6.52
C GLU A 195 -5.40 -17.03 -8.06
N ASP A 196 -5.84 -18.12 -8.69
CA ASP A 196 -5.99 -18.24 -10.14
C ASP A 196 -7.09 -17.30 -10.66
N GLU A 197 -8.21 -17.20 -9.94
CA GLU A 197 -9.30 -16.28 -10.27
C GLU A 197 -8.88 -14.81 -10.12
N LEU A 198 -8.14 -14.48 -9.06
CA LEU A 198 -7.58 -13.14 -8.83
C LEU A 198 -6.51 -12.75 -9.87
N GLY A 199 -5.83 -13.74 -10.45
CA GLY A 199 -4.85 -13.57 -11.51
C GLY A 199 -5.46 -13.40 -12.90
N ASN A 200 -6.74 -13.74 -13.08
CA ASN A 200 -7.36 -13.82 -14.40
C ASN A 200 -7.68 -12.44 -14.99
N THR A 201 -7.37 -12.26 -16.28
CA THR A 201 -7.62 -11.01 -17.02
C THR A 201 -9.10 -10.66 -17.17
N HIS A 202 -9.99 -11.67 -17.15
CA HIS A 202 -11.44 -11.46 -17.15
C HIS A 202 -11.96 -10.97 -15.80
N TYR A 203 -11.24 -11.22 -14.70
CA TYR A 203 -11.57 -10.64 -13.39
C TYR A 203 -11.04 -9.22 -13.25
N ALA A 204 -9.76 -9.01 -13.59
CA ALA A 204 -9.10 -7.72 -13.57
C ALA A 204 -8.06 -7.59 -14.69
N TYR A 205 -8.22 -6.61 -15.57
CA TYR A 205 -7.26 -6.34 -16.64
C TYR A 205 -6.18 -5.39 -16.12
N ARG A 206 -4.92 -5.78 -16.25
CA ARG A 206 -3.78 -5.04 -15.68
C ARG A 206 -2.71 -4.85 -16.76
N VAL A 207 -2.27 -3.61 -16.98
CA VAL A 207 -1.25 -3.24 -17.98
C VAL A 207 0.00 -2.75 -17.28
N VAL A 208 1.16 -3.30 -17.66
CA VAL A 208 2.47 -2.80 -17.20
C VAL A 208 3.08 -1.94 -18.30
N PHE A 209 3.32 -0.68 -17.99
CA PHE A 209 4.11 0.20 -18.84
C PHE A 209 5.58 0.06 -18.44
N ALA A 210 6.36 -0.62 -19.27
CA ALA A 210 7.81 -0.66 -19.15
C ALA A 210 8.44 0.39 -20.08
N ARG A 211 9.31 1.24 -19.55
CA ARG A 211 10.12 2.14 -20.36
C ARG A 211 11.18 1.31 -21.08
N VAL A 212 11.16 1.30 -22.40
CA VAL A 212 12.22 0.69 -23.20
C VAL A 212 13.33 1.72 -23.37
N ASP A 213 14.40 1.59 -22.59
CA ASP A 213 15.62 2.37 -22.82
C ASP A 213 16.46 1.68 -23.91
N GLY A 214 16.26 2.11 -25.16
CA GLY A 214 16.96 1.57 -26.33
C GLY A 214 17.24 2.66 -27.38
N LYS A 215 18.49 2.72 -27.87
CA LYS A 215 18.99 3.72 -28.82
C LYS A 215 18.14 3.80 -30.10
N ARG A 216 17.68 5.02 -30.41
CA ARG A 216 17.10 5.52 -31.67
C ARG A 216 16.11 4.59 -32.38
N VAL A 217 14.82 4.80 -32.11
CA VAL A 217 13.78 4.62 -33.12
C VAL A 217 13.59 5.98 -33.79
N ASN A 218 14.13 6.13 -35.00
CA ASN A 218 14.01 7.35 -35.78
C ASN A 218 12.60 7.45 -36.37
N SER A 219 11.71 8.15 -35.68
CA SER A 219 10.79 9.12 -36.27
C SER A 219 9.96 9.71 -35.14
N THR A 220 9.91 11.03 -35.13
CA THR A 220 9.11 11.93 -34.31
C THR A 220 7.83 11.29 -33.77
N THR A 221 7.61 11.42 -32.45
CA THR A 221 6.44 10.95 -31.69
C THR A 221 6.31 9.43 -31.59
N ASP A 222 6.47 8.88 -30.39
CA ASP A 222 5.49 7.99 -29.76
C ASP A 222 6.14 7.06 -28.72
N GLN A 223 5.55 7.05 -27.53
CA GLN A 223 5.71 5.97 -26.57
C GLN A 223 5.23 4.69 -27.26
N VAL A 224 6.16 3.83 -27.68
CA VAL A 224 5.81 2.55 -28.29
C VAL A 224 5.24 1.64 -27.20
N ILE A 225 3.90 1.65 -27.05
CA ILE A 225 3.18 0.71 -26.19
C ILE A 225 3.30 -0.67 -26.84
N THR A 226 4.15 -1.54 -26.28
CA THR A 226 4.25 -2.93 -26.73
C THR A 226 3.29 -3.79 -25.93
N PHE A 227 2.22 -4.28 -26.56
CA PHE A 227 1.30 -5.23 -25.93
C PHE A 227 1.96 -6.61 -25.87
N VAL A 228 2.41 -6.99 -24.69
CA VAL A 228 2.97 -8.33 -24.44
C VAL A 228 1.83 -9.26 -24.03
N ARG A 229 1.60 -10.32 -24.82
CA ARG A 229 0.59 -11.34 -24.48
C ARG A 229 1.06 -12.17 -23.28
N ALA A 230 0.14 -12.50 -22.37
CA ALA A 230 0.44 -13.22 -21.12
C ALA A 230 1.09 -14.61 -21.31
N ASP A 231 0.91 -15.22 -22.49
CA ASP A 231 1.45 -16.52 -22.91
C ASP A 231 2.86 -16.43 -23.55
N SER A 232 3.41 -15.22 -23.73
CA SER A 232 4.69 -15.04 -24.41
C SER A 232 5.91 -15.29 -23.51
N PRO A 233 7.06 -15.73 -24.04
CA PRO A 233 8.30 -15.86 -23.28
C PRO A 233 8.73 -14.53 -22.63
N GLN A 234 8.44 -13.40 -23.27
CA GLN A 234 8.64 -12.07 -22.70
C GLN A 234 7.73 -11.79 -21.48
N ALA A 235 6.52 -12.37 -21.45
CA ALA A 235 5.61 -12.29 -20.31
C ALA A 235 6.05 -13.14 -19.11
N GLN A 236 6.89 -14.18 -19.28
CA GLN A 236 7.39 -14.95 -18.13
C GLN A 236 8.37 -14.13 -17.26
N GLY A 237 9.22 -13.31 -17.88
CA GLY A 237 10.08 -12.36 -17.16
C GLY A 237 9.32 -11.17 -16.56
N LEU A 238 8.25 -10.73 -17.24
CA LEU A 238 7.32 -9.72 -16.72
C LEU A 238 6.41 -10.26 -15.62
N ASN A 239 6.04 -11.55 -15.65
CA ASN A 239 5.37 -12.25 -14.55
C ASN A 239 6.30 -12.36 -13.35
N ALA A 240 7.61 -12.52 -13.51
CA ALA A 240 8.55 -12.40 -12.40
C ALA A 240 8.61 -10.96 -11.83
N ALA A 241 8.53 -9.93 -12.69
CA ALA A 241 8.34 -8.54 -12.24
C ALA A 241 6.96 -8.32 -11.57
N TYR A 242 5.93 -9.04 -12.02
CA TYR A 242 4.58 -9.08 -11.45
C TYR A 242 4.58 -9.78 -10.09
N THR A 243 5.32 -10.88 -9.95
CA THR A 243 5.61 -11.59 -8.71
C THR A 243 6.37 -10.67 -7.78
N LEU A 244 7.37 -9.91 -8.23
CA LEU A 244 8.02 -8.87 -7.42
C LEU A 244 7.07 -7.74 -6.95
N ILE A 245 6.03 -7.43 -7.72
CA ILE A 245 5.00 -6.41 -7.37
C ILE A 245 3.89 -7.00 -6.47
N LYS A 246 3.54 -8.28 -6.61
CA LYS A 246 2.61 -9.04 -5.74
C LYS A 246 3.29 -9.51 -4.43
N GLU A 247 4.59 -9.80 -4.46
CA GLU A 247 5.44 -10.25 -3.34
C GLU A 247 5.96 -9.12 -2.47
N THR A 248 5.60 -7.86 -2.75
CA THR A 248 5.68 -6.86 -1.68
C THR A 248 4.35 -6.74 -0.95
N GLU A 249 3.77 -7.90 -0.57
CA GLU A 249 3.37 -8.01 0.82
C GLU A 249 4.64 -7.77 1.65
N LYS A 250 4.93 -6.49 1.93
CA LYS A 250 6.15 -6.06 2.60
C LYS A 250 6.32 -6.94 3.82
N LYS A 251 7.40 -7.71 3.86
CA LYS A 251 7.65 -8.68 4.93
C LYS A 251 7.39 -7.99 6.27
N LYS A 252 6.37 -8.48 6.97
CA LYS A 252 5.88 -7.87 8.20
C LYS A 252 6.55 -8.55 9.38
N TYR A 253 7.03 -7.76 10.32
CA TYR A 253 7.75 -8.25 11.50
C TYR A 253 6.92 -7.98 12.75
N LEU A 254 6.83 -8.96 13.65
CA LEU A 254 6.40 -8.66 15.01
C LEU A 254 7.50 -7.84 15.70
N SER A 255 7.12 -7.10 16.74
CA SER A 255 8.08 -6.38 17.57
C SER A 255 9.20 -7.28 18.12
N LYS A 256 8.87 -8.55 18.42
CA LYS A 256 9.86 -9.54 18.86
C LYS A 256 10.85 -9.94 17.76
N ASP A 257 10.41 -10.00 16.51
CA ASP A 257 11.25 -10.37 15.38
C ASP A 257 12.25 -9.26 15.06
N VAL A 258 11.81 -7.99 15.10
CA VAL A 258 12.70 -6.84 14.93
C VAL A 258 13.78 -6.81 16.01
N VAL A 259 13.41 -7.03 17.28
CA VAL A 259 14.37 -7.10 18.38
C VAL A 259 15.33 -8.26 18.21
N LYS A 260 14.84 -9.44 17.81
CA LYS A 260 15.69 -10.61 17.55
C LYS A 260 16.71 -10.32 16.45
N LEU A 261 16.30 -9.70 15.35
CA LEU A 261 17.20 -9.31 14.26
C LEU A 261 18.27 -8.31 14.71
N MET A 262 17.93 -7.33 15.56
CA MET A 262 18.92 -6.40 16.10
C MET A 262 19.90 -7.08 17.06
N ASN A 263 19.44 -8.02 17.88
CA ASN A 263 20.29 -8.82 18.75
C ASN A 263 21.28 -9.70 17.96
N GLU A 264 20.81 -10.33 16.87
CA GLU A 264 21.66 -11.10 15.95
C GLU A 264 22.74 -10.24 15.28
N LYS A 265 22.46 -8.93 15.09
CA LYS A 265 23.43 -7.94 14.61
C LYS A 265 24.39 -7.42 15.68
N GLY A 266 24.29 -7.87 16.93
CA GLY A 266 25.18 -7.53 18.03
C GLY A 266 24.62 -6.54 19.05
N TYR A 267 23.44 -5.96 18.82
CA TYR A 267 22.83 -4.98 19.73
C TYR A 267 22.04 -5.63 20.88
N THR A 268 22.71 -6.45 21.70
CA THR A 268 22.07 -7.32 22.72
C THR A 268 21.30 -6.58 23.81
N TRP A 269 21.53 -5.28 23.98
CA TRP A 269 20.78 -4.43 24.92
C TRP A 269 19.42 -4.00 24.39
N PHE A 270 19.21 -4.03 23.07
CA PHE A 270 18.01 -3.52 22.43
C PHE A 270 16.81 -4.43 22.71
N ASN A 271 15.71 -3.85 23.19
CA ASN A 271 14.49 -4.60 23.48
C ASN A 271 13.21 -3.89 23.01
N THR A 272 12.05 -4.52 23.18
CA THR A 272 10.76 -3.97 22.73
C THR A 272 10.38 -2.69 23.45
N GLY A 273 10.82 -2.50 24.70
CA GLY A 273 10.64 -1.27 25.46
C GLY A 273 11.43 -0.12 24.84
N ASP A 274 12.70 -0.34 24.52
CA ASP A 274 13.55 0.65 23.85
C ASP A 274 13.00 1.03 22.47
N MET A 275 12.60 0.03 21.68
CA MET A 275 11.93 0.29 20.40
C MET A 275 10.67 1.14 20.57
N THR A 276 9.90 0.89 21.63
CA THR A 276 8.67 1.65 21.92
C THR A 276 8.96 3.08 22.35
N ALA A 277 9.99 3.27 23.17
CA ALA A 277 10.45 4.58 23.59
C ALA A 277 10.99 5.38 22.40
N PHE A 278 11.76 4.74 21.51
CA PHE A 278 12.32 5.35 20.31
C PHE A 278 11.24 5.97 19.41
N TRP A 279 10.26 5.17 18.97
CA TRP A 279 9.25 5.73 18.06
C TRP A 279 8.31 6.73 18.74
N LYS A 280 8.04 6.59 20.05
CA LYS A 280 7.18 7.52 20.80
C LYS A 280 7.86 8.86 21.06
N ASN A 281 9.11 8.83 21.52
CA ASN A 281 9.79 10.01 22.04
C ASN A 281 10.58 10.75 20.94
N GLU A 282 11.25 10.01 20.06
CA GLU A 282 12.10 10.60 19.02
C GLU A 282 11.33 10.84 17.72
N LEU A 283 10.63 9.82 17.21
CA LEU A 283 9.91 9.93 15.94
C LEU A 283 8.49 10.50 16.05
N LYS A 284 7.89 10.45 17.25
CA LYS A 284 6.52 10.90 17.58
C LYS A 284 5.38 10.24 16.79
N SER A 285 5.68 9.38 15.81
CA SER A 285 4.71 8.56 15.08
C SER A 285 5.36 7.30 14.53
N ARG A 286 4.59 6.20 14.53
CA ARG A 286 4.98 4.88 13.97
C ARG A 286 4.21 4.48 12.71
N GLU A 287 3.25 5.28 12.28
CA GLU A 287 2.28 4.89 11.24
C GLU A 287 2.91 4.64 9.88
N LYS A 288 4.03 5.30 9.58
CA LYS A 288 4.80 5.10 8.34
C LYS A 288 5.52 3.75 8.27
N TYR A 289 5.59 3.03 9.38
CA TYR A 289 6.46 1.88 9.57
C TYR A 289 5.71 0.59 9.94
N GLY A 290 4.38 0.59 9.90
CA GLY A 290 3.61 -0.62 10.17
C GLY A 290 2.11 -0.48 9.98
N ILE A 291 1.37 -1.53 10.31
CA ILE A 291 -0.09 -1.61 10.19
C ILE A 291 -0.69 -2.52 11.26
N TYR A 292 -1.95 -2.27 11.62
CA TYR A 292 -2.75 -3.21 12.41
C TYR A 292 -3.31 -4.32 11.51
N ILE A 293 -2.99 -5.57 11.81
CA ILE A 293 -3.59 -6.74 11.14
C ILE A 293 -4.86 -7.19 11.86
N THR A 294 -4.92 -7.00 13.18
CA THR A 294 -6.13 -7.16 13.99
C THR A 294 -6.27 -5.97 14.93
N LYS A 295 -7.41 -5.85 15.64
CA LYS A 295 -7.66 -4.74 16.59
C LYS A 295 -6.52 -4.50 17.60
N ASN A 296 -5.76 -5.55 17.93
CA ASN A 296 -4.71 -5.48 18.96
C ASN A 296 -3.30 -5.82 18.44
N GLN A 297 -3.13 -6.21 17.18
CA GLN A 297 -1.85 -6.70 16.66
C GLN A 297 -1.26 -5.76 15.61
N TRP A 298 -0.21 -5.05 16.01
CA TRP A 298 0.61 -4.21 15.13
C TRP A 298 1.76 -5.01 14.54
N MET A 299 2.00 -4.87 13.24
CA MET A 299 3.17 -5.43 12.57
C MET A 299 3.96 -4.35 11.85
N TRP A 300 5.29 -4.48 11.89
CA TRP A 300 6.24 -3.54 11.33
C TRP A 300 6.60 -3.90 9.89
N TYR A 301 6.68 -2.90 9.02
CA TYR A 301 7.19 -3.06 7.67
C TYR A 301 8.71 -3.20 7.66
N GLU A 302 9.25 -3.82 6.63
CA GLU A 302 10.71 -3.98 6.43
C GLU A 302 11.48 -2.66 6.43
N ASN A 303 10.88 -1.56 5.96
CA ASN A 303 11.50 -0.23 5.99
C ASN A 303 11.74 0.32 7.42
N TRP A 304 11.21 -0.35 8.45
CA TRP A 304 11.48 -0.03 9.85
C TRP A 304 12.87 -0.50 10.30
N LEU A 305 13.37 -1.62 9.77
CA LEU A 305 14.64 -2.21 10.16
C LEU A 305 15.84 -1.25 10.03
N PRO A 306 16.07 -0.56 8.88
CA PRO A 306 17.20 0.36 8.76
C PRO A 306 17.09 1.58 9.69
N VAL A 307 15.87 2.00 10.05
CA VAL A 307 15.65 3.12 10.98
C VAL A 307 16.04 2.73 12.40
N VAL A 308 15.63 1.53 12.82
CA VAL A 308 15.99 0.97 14.13
C VAL A 308 17.49 0.69 14.21
N GLU A 309 18.09 0.15 13.16
CA GLU A 309 19.51 -0.13 13.11
C GLU A 309 20.34 1.14 13.22
N LYS A 310 19.96 2.22 12.52
CA LYS A 310 20.60 3.52 12.65
C LYS A 310 20.52 4.06 14.09
N HIS A 311 19.36 3.95 14.73
CA HIS A 311 19.21 4.33 16.14
C HIS A 311 20.10 3.49 17.06
N CYS A 312 20.20 2.18 16.82
CA CYS A 312 21.08 1.31 17.58
C CYS A 312 22.55 1.70 17.38
N GLN A 313 22.99 2.03 16.17
CA GLN A 313 24.34 2.52 15.89
C GLN A 313 24.65 3.83 16.61
N GLU A 314 23.74 4.81 16.57
CA GLU A 314 23.92 6.10 17.25
C GLU A 314 23.99 5.93 18.77
N LYS A 315 23.13 5.08 19.35
CA LYS A 315 23.18 4.73 20.77
C LYS A 315 24.42 3.95 21.16
N GLU A 316 24.87 3.02 20.32
CA GLU A 316 26.09 2.26 20.58
C GLU A 316 27.32 3.18 20.53
N LEU A 317 27.36 4.12 19.59
CA LEU A 317 28.40 5.13 19.51
C LEU A 317 28.42 6.02 20.77
N GLN A 318 27.25 6.48 21.23
CA GLN A 318 27.11 7.22 22.48
C GLN A 318 27.56 6.36 23.68
N ARG A 319 27.21 5.07 23.72
CA ARG A 319 27.66 4.14 24.76
C ARG A 319 29.16 3.89 24.72
N HIS A 320 29.78 3.87 23.55
CA HIS A 320 31.24 3.74 23.40
C HIS A 320 31.96 5.05 23.77
N GLU A 321 31.38 6.21 23.51
CA GLU A 321 31.89 7.50 24.01
C GLU A 321 31.76 7.62 25.53
N GLU A 322 30.65 7.13 26.10
CA GLU A 322 30.43 7.01 27.55
C GLU A 322 31.29 5.90 28.20
N ALA A 323 31.74 4.91 27.42
CA ALA A 323 32.67 3.85 27.85
C ALA A 323 34.16 4.26 27.76
N LYS A 324 34.46 5.55 27.54
CA LYS A 324 35.78 6.08 27.92
C LYS A 324 35.97 5.81 29.41
N ILE A 325 37.06 5.14 29.78
CA ILE A 325 37.39 4.85 31.18
C ILE A 325 37.31 6.15 31.98
N THR A 326 36.33 6.25 32.87
CA THR A 326 36.16 7.40 33.75
C THR A 326 36.86 7.15 35.07
N TYR A 327 37.70 8.08 35.47
CA TYR A 327 38.39 8.09 36.75
C TYR A 327 37.66 8.99 37.75
N THR A 328 37.56 8.54 38.99
CA THR A 328 37.18 9.37 40.12
C THR A 328 38.35 10.28 40.52
N PRO A 329 38.09 11.42 41.20
CA PRO A 329 39.16 12.28 41.71
C PRO A 329 40.19 11.53 42.56
N SER A 330 39.77 10.51 43.33
CA SER A 330 40.66 9.68 44.13
C SER A 330 41.59 8.82 43.28
N GLU A 331 41.07 8.19 42.22
CA GLU A 331 41.88 7.37 41.31
C GLU A 331 42.91 8.21 40.54
N ILE A 332 42.54 9.43 40.12
CA ILE A 332 43.49 10.36 39.49
C ILE A 332 44.61 10.73 40.47
N VAL A 333 44.26 10.97 41.74
CA VAL A 333 45.24 11.24 42.79
C VAL A 333 46.20 10.07 42.97
N ASP A 334 45.70 8.84 42.99
CA ASP A 334 46.54 7.64 43.11
C ASP A 334 47.48 7.46 41.91
N ILE A 335 47.01 7.77 40.70
CA ILE A 335 47.85 7.80 39.48
C ILE A 335 48.96 8.85 39.61
N MET A 336 48.62 10.06 40.07
CA MET A 336 49.60 11.14 40.26
C MET A 336 50.62 10.83 41.36
N LYS A 337 50.20 10.19 42.45
CA LYS A 337 51.11 9.71 43.50
C LYS A 337 52.08 8.65 42.98
N LYS A 338 51.60 7.68 42.20
CA LYS A 338 52.46 6.67 41.53
C LYS A 338 53.48 7.30 40.58
N LYS A 339 53.16 8.45 39.98
CA LYS A 339 54.06 9.25 39.13
C LYS A 339 55.06 10.12 39.91
N GLY A 340 55.09 10.04 41.24
CA GLY A 340 56.09 10.71 42.09
C GLY A 340 55.64 12.04 42.71
N TYR A 341 54.34 12.39 42.64
CA TYR A 341 53.78 13.58 43.28
C TYR A 341 53.14 13.22 44.63
N SER A 342 53.97 13.00 45.65
CA SER A 342 53.53 12.40 46.93
C SER A 342 52.52 13.26 47.71
N ARG A 343 52.60 14.58 47.55
CA ARG A 343 51.73 15.56 48.23
C ARG A 343 50.44 15.87 47.47
N PHE A 344 50.25 15.30 46.28
CA PHE A 344 49.05 15.50 45.48
C PHE A 344 47.82 14.83 46.15
N ASN A 345 46.71 15.56 46.22
CA ASN A 345 45.48 15.10 46.87
C ASN A 345 44.22 15.63 46.14
N VAL A 346 43.04 15.18 46.55
CA VAL A 346 41.77 15.53 45.89
C VAL A 346 41.49 17.03 45.95
N TRP A 347 41.94 17.72 47.00
CA TRP A 347 41.83 19.18 47.09
C TRP A 347 42.64 19.86 45.99
N TRP A 348 43.89 19.44 45.80
CA TRP A 348 44.75 19.94 44.71
C TRP A 348 44.15 19.68 43.34
N PHE A 349 43.68 18.46 43.09
CA PHE A 349 42.99 18.13 41.85
C PHE A 349 41.81 19.08 41.60
N ASN A 350 40.97 19.30 42.62
CA ASN A 350 39.81 20.20 42.52
C ASN A 350 40.16 21.67 42.30
N GLN A 351 41.27 22.15 42.87
CA GLN A 351 41.75 23.51 42.61
C GLN A 351 42.26 23.64 41.18
N ILE A 352 43.03 22.66 40.69
CA ILE A 352 43.69 22.73 39.39
C ILE A 352 42.67 22.72 38.25
N TRP A 353 41.76 21.74 38.21
CA TRP A 353 40.81 21.68 37.09
C TRP A 353 39.85 22.89 37.10
N LYS A 354 39.47 23.38 38.29
CA LYS A 354 38.47 24.45 38.43
C LYS A 354 39.05 25.84 38.22
N ASN A 355 40.17 26.16 38.87
CA ASN A 355 40.70 27.53 38.94
C ASN A 355 41.82 27.77 37.94
N GLU A 356 42.69 26.79 37.72
CA GLU A 356 43.86 26.93 36.85
C GLU A 356 43.52 26.58 35.40
N LEU A 357 42.78 25.49 35.18
CA LEU A 357 42.36 25.05 33.85
C LEU A 357 40.99 25.61 33.43
N GLY A 358 40.24 26.22 34.37
CA GLY A 358 38.94 26.84 34.09
C GLY A 358 37.87 25.88 33.55
N ILE A 359 38.00 24.57 33.79
CA ILE A 359 37.12 23.55 33.23
C ILE A 359 35.74 23.66 33.88
N LYS A 360 34.68 23.75 33.08
CA LYS A 360 33.29 23.73 33.55
C LYS A 360 32.70 22.34 33.32
N LYS A 361 32.17 21.71 34.37
CA LYS A 361 31.62 20.34 34.31
C LYS A 361 30.41 20.24 33.38
N GLU A 362 29.71 21.36 33.18
CA GLU A 362 28.55 21.47 32.31
C GLU A 362 28.93 21.53 30.82
N SER A 363 30.18 21.81 30.50
CA SER A 363 30.66 22.01 29.12
C SER A 363 32.15 21.65 28.99
N THR A 364 32.50 20.38 29.15
CA THR A 364 33.89 19.91 29.05
C THR A 364 34.03 18.65 28.23
N GLU A 365 35.13 18.57 27.47
CA GLU A 365 35.57 17.37 26.76
C GLU A 365 36.37 16.38 27.64
N TYR A 366 36.64 16.75 28.90
CA TYR A 366 37.51 16.01 29.83
C TYR A 366 36.75 15.10 30.82
N GLY A 367 35.44 14.95 30.68
CA GLY A 367 34.65 14.05 31.53
C GLY A 367 33.16 14.12 31.25
N CYS A 368 32.39 13.35 32.00
CA CYS A 368 30.93 13.28 31.90
C CYS A 368 30.25 13.15 33.26
N PRO A 369 28.99 13.58 33.39
CA PRO A 369 28.19 13.31 34.58
C PRO A 369 27.86 11.82 34.69
N LEU A 370 28.05 11.25 35.89
CA LEU A 370 27.71 9.87 36.25
C LEU A 370 26.42 9.83 37.08
N LYS A 371 25.87 8.63 37.31
CA LYS A 371 24.70 8.42 38.17
C LYS A 371 24.93 9.00 39.58
N TYR A 372 23.87 9.47 40.22
CA TYR A 372 23.87 10.04 41.58
C TYR A 372 24.63 11.38 41.75
N GLY A 373 24.80 12.15 40.67
CA GLY A 373 25.41 13.49 40.75
C GLY A 373 26.95 13.47 40.85
N HIS A 374 27.57 12.31 40.63
CA HIS A 374 29.01 12.19 40.50
C HIS A 374 29.47 12.64 39.11
N PHE A 375 30.76 12.98 38.98
CA PHE A 375 31.37 13.36 37.70
C PHE A 375 32.59 12.48 37.44
N GLY A 376 32.59 11.78 36.32
CA GLY A 376 33.66 10.91 35.88
C GLY A 376 34.60 11.67 34.95
N TRP A 377 35.90 11.56 35.18
CA TRP A 377 36.91 12.25 34.37
C TRP A 377 37.53 11.30 33.35
N TYR A 378 37.67 11.73 32.12
CA TYR A 378 38.35 10.93 31.10
C TYR A 378 39.87 10.96 31.29
N GLU A 379 40.56 9.94 30.78
CA GLU A 379 42.03 9.83 30.85
C GLU A 379 42.75 11.07 30.28
N SER A 380 42.13 11.77 29.34
CA SER A 380 42.64 13.00 28.73
C SER A 380 42.92 14.13 29.72
N ILE A 381 42.36 14.10 30.94
CA ILE A 381 42.67 15.09 31.98
C ILE A 381 44.06 14.88 32.59
N ILE A 382 44.57 13.65 32.60
CA ILE A 382 45.79 13.28 33.35
C ILE A 382 47.03 14.03 32.82
N PRO A 383 47.28 14.13 31.50
CA PRO A 383 48.40 14.90 30.97
C PRO A 383 48.36 16.40 31.34
N LEU A 384 47.16 17.00 31.42
CA LEU A 384 47.00 18.43 31.78
C LEU A 384 47.36 18.67 33.25
N ILE A 385 46.91 17.79 34.14
CA ILE A 385 47.27 17.83 35.55
C ILE A 385 48.77 17.59 35.71
N GLU A 386 49.35 16.63 34.96
CA GLU A 386 50.78 16.34 35.01
C GLU A 386 51.64 17.52 34.52
N ASP A 387 51.26 18.22 33.45
CA ASP A 387 51.95 19.41 32.97
C ASP A 387 51.92 20.55 34.00
N TYR A 388 50.76 20.78 34.64
CA TYR A 388 50.65 21.73 35.73
C TYR A 388 51.55 21.36 36.92
N CYS A 389 51.57 20.08 37.31
CA CYS A 389 52.41 19.59 38.40
C CYS A 389 53.92 19.68 38.08
N LYS A 390 54.32 19.47 36.81
CA LYS A 390 55.71 19.65 36.36
C LYS A 390 56.18 21.10 36.52
N LYS A 391 55.34 22.05 36.12
CA LYS A 391 55.59 23.50 36.24
C LYS A 391 55.60 24.00 37.68
N ASN A 392 54.98 23.27 38.61
CA ASN A 392 54.83 23.63 40.03
C ASN A 392 55.49 22.60 40.99
N THR A 393 56.60 22.00 40.55
CA THR A 393 57.23 20.83 41.19
C THR A 393 57.62 21.04 42.66
N GLY A 394 57.95 22.26 43.08
CA GLY A 394 58.34 22.57 44.47
C GLY A 394 57.21 22.48 45.51
N ARG A 395 55.93 22.49 45.10
CA ARG A 395 54.77 22.42 46.01
C ARG A 395 54.14 21.03 46.12
N LEU A 396 54.41 20.13 45.17
CA LEU A 396 53.61 18.92 44.93
C LEU A 396 54.40 17.60 44.93
N LYS A 397 55.73 17.65 44.87
CA LYS A 397 56.59 16.47 45.07
C LYS A 397 56.70 16.09 46.54
#